data_AF-A0A511R547-F1
#
_entry.id   AF-A0A511R547-F1
#
_cell.length_a   1.000
_cell.length_b   1.000
_cell.length_c   1.000
_cell.angle_alpha   90.00
_cell.angle_beta   90.00
_cell.angle_gamma   90.00
#
_symmetry.space_group_name_H-M   'P 1'
#
loop_
_entity.id
_entity.type
_entity.pdbx_description
1 polymer ?
#
loop_
_entity_poly.entity_id
_entity_poly.type
_entity_poly.pdbx_seq_one_letter_code
_entity_poly.pdbx_strand_id
1 'polypeptide(L)'
;MNIEANMPQAGRQATIKVLGPGCQRCNLLENHVKQALERMGKPLEVQKITEIPEILAYGVVQTPALVVGEEVLVAGFVPSPRQIQEMLQGKV
;
A
#
# COMPACT_ATOMS: atom_id res chain seq x y z
N MET A 1 12.84 1.64 29.42
CA MET A 1 13.37 1.32 28.08
C MET A 1 12.33 1.83 27.09
N ASN A 2 12.54 3.04 26.58
CA ASN A 2 11.59 3.73 25.70
C ASN A 2 11.77 3.24 24.27
N ILE A 3 10.67 2.87 23.62
CA ILE A 3 10.47 3.14 22.20
C ILE A 3 9.05 3.69 22.05
N GLU A 4 8.96 5.01 22.16
CA GLU A 4 7.73 5.74 21.99
C GLU A 4 7.17 5.45 20.60
N ALA A 5 6.02 4.77 20.62
CA ALA A 5 5.09 4.66 19.51
C ALA A 5 4.54 6.06 19.22
N ASN A 6 5.31 6.89 18.54
CA ASN A 6 4.76 8.06 17.86
C ASN A 6 4.35 7.63 16.44
N MET A 7 3.26 6.86 16.38
CA MET A 7 2.46 6.82 15.16
C MET A 7 1.67 8.12 15.14
N PRO A 8 1.80 8.95 14.09
CA PRO A 8 0.81 9.99 13.87
C PRO A 8 -0.54 9.28 13.78
N GLN A 9 -1.47 9.79 14.57
CA GLN A 9 -2.79 9.22 14.81
C GLN A 9 -3.60 9.26 13.51
N ALA A 10 -3.49 8.24 12.66
CA ALA A 10 -4.47 7.96 11.62
C ALA A 10 -5.51 6.99 12.19
N GLY A 11 -6.28 7.48 13.16
CA GLY A 11 -7.49 6.81 13.61
C GLY A 11 -8.51 6.76 12.48
N ARG A 12 -8.51 5.67 11.70
CA ARG A 12 -9.66 4.97 11.08
C ARG A 12 -9.18 4.19 9.86
N GLN A 13 -9.08 2.87 9.99
CA GLN A 13 -8.89 1.89 8.90
C GLN A 13 -7.96 2.30 7.74
N ALA A 14 -6.67 1.95 7.86
CA ALA A 14 -5.76 1.95 6.73
C ALA A 14 -6.09 0.78 5.79
N THR A 15 -7.11 0.91 4.95
CA THR A 15 -7.42 -0.05 3.90
C THR A 15 -6.35 0.03 2.82
N ILE A 16 -5.62 -1.04 2.56
CA ILE A 16 -4.63 -1.03 1.48
C ILE A 16 -5.32 -1.49 0.20
N LYS A 17 -5.16 -0.71 -0.86
CA LYS A 17 -5.71 -1.00 -2.19
C LYS A 17 -4.56 -1.11 -3.18
N VAL A 18 -4.49 -2.23 -3.89
CA VAL A 18 -3.54 -2.47 -4.98
C VAL A 18 -4.29 -2.29 -6.29
N LEU A 19 -3.92 -1.27 -7.04
CA LEU A 19 -4.54 -0.93 -8.31
C LEU A 19 -3.74 -1.53 -9.45
N GLY A 20 -4.37 -2.43 -10.19
CA GLY A 20 -3.82 -2.91 -11.44
C GLY A 20 -4.54 -4.13 -12.01
N PRO A 21 -4.47 -4.33 -13.33
CA PRO A 21 -5.23 -5.34 -14.06
C PRO A 21 -4.76 -6.79 -13.82
N GLY A 22 -3.91 -7.03 -12.82
CA GLY A 22 -3.48 -8.38 -12.42
C GLY A 22 -2.24 -8.93 -13.15
N CYS A 23 -1.38 -8.07 -13.72
CA CYS A 23 -0.11 -8.52 -14.27
C CYS A 23 0.88 -9.00 -13.18
N GLN A 24 1.97 -9.66 -13.58
CA GLN A 24 2.99 -10.20 -12.66
C GLN A 24 3.50 -9.15 -11.66
N ARG A 25 3.66 -7.89 -12.08
CA ARG A 25 4.09 -6.79 -11.22
C ARG A 25 3.06 -6.41 -10.15
N CYS A 26 1.76 -6.49 -10.47
CA CYS A 26 0.69 -6.23 -9.50
C CYS A 26 0.71 -7.27 -8.37
N ASN A 27 0.87 -8.55 -8.74
CA ASN A 27 0.94 -9.63 -7.76
C ASN A 27 2.21 -9.51 -6.89
N LEU A 28 3.33 -9.06 -7.47
CA LEU A 28 4.55 -8.82 -6.71
C LEU A 28 4.36 -7.70 -5.67
N LEU A 29 3.73 -6.60 -6.07
CA LEU A 29 3.41 -5.48 -5.17
C LEU A 29 2.52 -5.95 -4.02
N GLU A 30 1.45 -6.69 -4.30
CA GLU A 30 0.57 -7.26 -3.29
C GLU A 30 1.34 -8.17 -2.31
N ASN A 31 2.24 -9.02 -2.81
CA ASN A 31 3.06 -9.88 -1.96
C ASN A 31 4.02 -9.06 -1.07
N HIS A 32 4.65 -8.02 -1.62
CA HIS A 32 5.52 -7.15 -0.83
C HIS A 32 4.76 -6.41 0.27
N VAL A 33 3.55 -5.95 -0.03
CA VAL A 33 2.63 -5.33 0.94
C VAL A 33 2.30 -6.33 2.04
N LYS A 34 1.86 -7.55 1.70
CA LYS A 34 1.53 -8.60 2.68
C LYS A 34 2.72 -8.87 3.61
N GLN A 35 3.92 -9.03 3.05
CA GLN A 35 5.13 -9.23 3.85
C GLN A 35 5.45 -8.04 4.77
N ALA A 36 5.25 -6.80 4.31
CA ALA A 36 5.44 -5.61 5.13
C ALA A 36 4.45 -5.57 6.30
N LEU A 37 3.17 -5.90 6.03
CA LEU A 37 2.12 -5.98 7.04
C LEU A 37 2.38 -7.06 8.08
N GLU A 38 2.80 -8.25 7.65
CA GLU A 38 3.19 -9.36 8.53
C GLU A 38 4.36 -8.94 9.43
N ARG A 39 5.39 -8.29 8.89
CA ARG A 39 6.54 -7.78 9.66
C ARG A 39 6.14 -6.71 10.67
N MET A 40 5.13 -5.90 10.36
CA MET A 40 4.59 -4.89 11.25
C MET A 40 3.61 -5.48 12.29
N GLY A 41 3.20 -6.74 12.15
CA GLY A 41 2.15 -7.33 12.98
C GLY A 41 0.79 -6.64 12.81
N LYS A 42 0.53 -6.03 11.64
CA LYS A 42 -0.73 -5.32 11.35
C LYS A 42 -1.55 -6.11 10.33
N PRO A 43 -2.66 -6.74 10.73
CA PRO A 43 -3.56 -7.40 9.79
C PRO A 43 -4.44 -6.35 9.10
N LEU A 44 -3.88 -5.62 8.12
CA LEU A 44 -4.66 -4.74 7.25
C LEU A 44 -5.23 -5.53 6.08
N GLU A 45 -6.45 -5.17 5.67
CA GLU A 45 -7.07 -5.75 4.48
C GLU A 45 -6.40 -5.18 3.22
N VAL A 46 -6.00 -6.08 2.32
CA VAL A 46 -5.44 -5.73 1.01
C VAL A 46 -6.49 -6.01 -0.05
N GLN A 47 -7.11 -4.94 -0.57
CA GLN A 47 -8.07 -5.00 -1.66
C GLN A 47 -7.36 -4.82 -3.00
N LYS A 48 -7.80 -5.54 -4.03
CA LYS A 48 -7.26 -5.41 -5.38
C LYS A 48 -8.29 -4.78 -6.29
N ILE A 49 -7.96 -3.61 -6.82
CA ILE A 49 -8.80 -2.90 -7.78
C ILE A 49 -8.28 -3.23 -9.18
N THR A 50 -9.06 -3.99 -9.93
CA THR A 50 -8.77 -4.33 -11.34
C THR A 50 -9.52 -3.45 -12.31
N GLU A 51 -10.54 -2.74 -11.85
CA GLU A 51 -11.42 -1.92 -12.68
C GLU A 51 -10.69 -0.65 -13.15
N ILE A 52 -10.42 -0.58 -14.45
CA ILE A 52 -9.87 0.60 -15.11
C ILE A 52 -10.55 1.92 -14.69
N PRO A 53 -11.91 2.03 -14.63
CA PRO A 53 -12.54 3.27 -14.23
C PRO A 53 -12.22 3.69 -12.79
N GLU A 54 -12.11 2.75 -11.84
CA GLU A 54 -11.70 3.06 -10.47
C GLU A 54 -10.24 3.52 -10.43
N ILE A 55 -9.35 2.85 -11.17
CA ILE A 55 -7.93 3.23 -11.25
C ILE A 55 -7.76 4.67 -11.74
N LEU A 56 -8.50 5.05 -12.78
CA LEU A 56 -8.51 6.42 -13.30
C LEU A 56 -9.12 7.42 -12.31
N ALA A 57 -10.12 7.01 -11.51
CA ALA A 57 -10.70 7.86 -10.47
C ALA A 57 -9.70 8.23 -9.37
N TYR A 58 -8.72 7.36 -9.08
CA TYR A 58 -7.58 7.67 -8.20
C TYR A 58 -6.49 8.52 -8.88
N GLY A 59 -6.66 8.91 -10.16
CA GLY A 59 -5.67 9.68 -10.91
C GLY A 59 -4.41 8.89 -11.28
N VAL A 60 -4.47 7.55 -11.17
CA VAL A 60 -3.33 6.68 -11.49
C VAL A 60 -3.30 6.44 -13.00
N VAL A 61 -2.28 7.00 -13.67
CA VAL A 61 -2.04 6.77 -15.11
C VAL A 61 -1.16 5.54 -15.33
N GLN A 62 -0.29 5.22 -14.36
CA GLN A 62 0.67 4.11 -14.45
C GLN A 62 0.41 3.07 -13.37
N THR A 63 -0.05 1.91 -13.79
CA THR A 63 -0.19 0.73 -12.92
C THR A 63 1.05 -0.15 -12.97
N PRO A 64 1.42 -0.85 -11.88
CA PRO A 64 0.68 -1.01 -10.63
C PRO A 64 0.77 0.21 -9.71
N ALA A 65 -0.27 0.45 -8.91
CA ALA A 65 -0.26 1.48 -7.88
C ALA A 65 -0.70 0.94 -6.51
N LEU A 66 -0.16 1.53 -5.45
CA LEU A 66 -0.46 1.25 -4.06
C LEU A 66 -1.16 2.45 -3.44
N VAL A 67 -2.38 2.24 -2.97
CA VAL A 67 -3.17 3.22 -2.23
C VAL A 67 -3.33 2.73 -0.79
N VAL A 68 -3.24 3.65 0.15
CA VAL A 68 -3.46 3.39 1.58
C VAL A 68 -4.52 4.35 2.09
N GLY A 69 -5.65 3.80 2.51
CA GLY A 69 -6.88 4.54 2.77
C GLY A 69 -7.46 5.08 1.46
N GLU A 70 -7.14 6.34 1.18
CA GLU A 70 -7.59 7.09 0.00
C GLU A 70 -6.44 7.82 -0.70
N GLU A 71 -5.19 7.65 -0.24
CA GLU A 71 -4.02 8.32 -0.79
C GLU A 71 -3.14 7.35 -1.60
N VAL A 72 -2.71 7.78 -2.80
CA VAL A 72 -1.77 7.03 -3.64
C VAL A 72 -0.35 7.21 -3.10
N LEU A 73 0.23 6.16 -2.55
CA LEU A 73 1.62 6.17 -2.08
C LEU A 73 2.62 5.87 -3.20
N VAL A 74 2.23 4.99 -4.14
CA VAL A 74 3.12 4.53 -5.23
C VAL A 74 2.30 4.36 -6.49
N ALA A 75 2.85 4.75 -7.64
CA ALA A 75 2.32 4.44 -8.96
C ALA A 75 3.46 4.17 -9.94
N GLY A 76 3.26 3.20 -10.84
CA GLY A 76 4.16 2.89 -11.96
C GLY A 76 5.34 1.96 -11.63
N PHE A 77 5.59 1.63 -10.37
CA PHE A 77 6.67 0.72 -9.97
C PHE A 77 6.34 -0.10 -8.71
N VAL A 78 7.19 -1.08 -8.41
CA VAL A 78 7.03 -2.00 -7.28
C VAL A 78 8.17 -1.79 -6.28
N PRO A 79 7.94 -1.13 -5.13
CA PRO A 79 8.96 -0.95 -4.11
C PRO A 79 9.25 -2.28 -3.40
N SER A 80 10.38 -2.34 -2.69
CA SER A 80 10.71 -3.50 -1.86
C SER A 80 9.85 -3.55 -0.59
N PRO A 81 9.67 -4.72 0.06
CA PRO A 81 8.87 -4.84 1.29
C PRO A 81 9.33 -3.88 2.40
N ARG A 82 10.64 -3.61 2.48
CA ARG A 82 11.22 -2.67 3.44
C ARG A 82 10.78 -1.23 3.16
N GLN A 83 10.81 -0.79 1.90
CA GLN A 83 10.36 0.55 1.53
C GLN A 83 8.87 0.72 1.81
N ILE A 84 8.04 -0.27 1.45
CA ILE A 84 6.61 -0.25 1.74
C ILE A 84 6.37 -0.12 3.24
N GLN A 85 7.13 -0.85 4.06
CA GLN A 85 7.07 -0.73 5.51
C GLN A 85 7.35 0.71 5.98
N GLU A 86 8.41 1.34 5.47
CA GLU A 86 8.76 2.72 5.83
C GLU A 86 7.68 3.73 5.40
N MET A 87 7.09 3.55 4.21
CA MET A 87 5.97 4.35 3.71
C MET A 87 4.73 4.19 4.59
N LEU A 88 4.38 2.96 4.96
CA LEU A 88 3.25 2.66 5.87
C LEU A 88 3.48 3.15 7.30
N GLN A 89 4.73 3.33 7.71
CA GLN A 89 5.11 3.91 8.99
C GLN A 89 5.15 5.45 8.97
N GLY A 90 4.91 6.08 7.81
CA GLY A 90 4.94 7.54 7.68
C GLY A 90 6.34 8.13 7.83
N LYS A 91 7.40 7.36 7.53
CA LYS A 91 8.80 7.81 7.57
C LYS A 91 9.26 8.42 6.23
N VAL A 92 8.36 9.10 5.52
CA VAL A 92 8.67 9.73 4.22
C VAL A 92 9.07 11.19 4.43
#